data_AF-A0A0D9ZGK8-F1
#
_entry.id   AF-A0A0D9ZGK8-F1
#
_cell.length_a   1.000
_cell.length_b   1.000
_cell.length_c   1.000
_cell.angle_alpha   90.00
_cell.angle_beta   90.00
_cell.angle_gamma   90.00
#
_symmetry.space_group_name_H-M   'P 1'
#
loop_
_entity.id
_entity.type
_entity.pdbx_description
1 polymer ?
#
loop_
_entity_poly.entity_id
_entity_poly.type
_entity_poly.pdbx_seq_one_letter_code
_entity_poly.pdbx_strand_id
1 'polypeptide(L)'
;MYKTYWNGVGCSAAGQLKVIDDAIHDGVDILSLSLGGPFEDPDTLHVVAKGIPVVYSAGNDGSNAQTVENSSPWLLTVAAATMDRSFPVVITLGNNDKFVAQSFAISGKTSSQFGEIQFYEREDCSAENIHNTVKGKIVFCFFGTKFDSEPDYYNITKATSEKGGIGVTLPKYNTDTLLGDTLLTLPIPLVAVDYEITYRIYQYIKENDGTPKVKISLTQTTIGKVSAPKVAAFSSRGPSYIYPGVLKPDIAAPGVTVLAAAPKAFMDAGIPYRFDSGTSMSCPHVSGIIAVLKSLHPKWSPAALKSAIMTTALTNDNNGMPIQANGKVPKIADPFDYGAGVVNPNMAADPGLIYDIEPSDYFKFFNCMGGLGSADNCTTVKGSLADLNLPSIAIPNLRTFQATTRTVTNVGQANARYKAFLYPLLMTVDPPVLVFSKEKKVQSFKVTIKATGRPIQGDYSFGSLVWHDGGIHWVRIPIAVRIVIEVIYSKIS
;
A
#
# COMPACT_ATOMS: atom_id res chain seq x y z
N MET A 1 -4.36 -12.03 21.85
CA MET A 1 -5.12 -12.14 20.59
C MET A 1 -6.57 -11.81 20.90
N TYR A 2 -7.15 -10.82 20.22
CA TYR A 2 -8.54 -10.42 20.43
C TYR A 2 -9.33 -10.64 19.15
N LYS A 3 -10.38 -11.45 19.21
CA LYS A 3 -11.17 -11.85 18.02
C LYS A 3 -12.41 -10.96 17.88
N THR A 4 -12.50 -10.24 16.77
CA THR A 4 -13.66 -9.37 16.46
C THR A 4 -14.40 -9.76 15.17
N TYR A 5 -13.76 -10.51 14.26
CA TYR A 5 -14.38 -10.97 13.03
C TYR A 5 -15.04 -12.34 13.18
N TRP A 6 -16.28 -12.46 12.69
CA TRP A 6 -17.03 -13.72 12.66
C TRP A 6 -17.63 -13.95 11.27
N ASN A 7 -17.52 -15.18 10.76
CA ASN A 7 -18.09 -15.53 9.46
C ASN A 7 -19.61 -15.30 9.44
N GLY A 8 -20.13 -14.69 8.38
CA GLY A 8 -21.55 -14.32 8.23
C GLY A 8 -22.00 -13.04 8.96
N VAL A 9 -21.20 -12.53 9.90
CA VAL A 9 -21.52 -11.30 10.68
C VAL A 9 -20.53 -10.16 10.40
N GLY A 10 -19.30 -10.49 10.00
CA GLY A 10 -18.22 -9.53 9.81
C GLY A 10 -17.64 -9.03 11.13
N CYS A 11 -17.08 -7.81 11.11
CA CYS A 11 -16.63 -7.10 12.31
C CYS A 11 -17.72 -6.13 12.78
N SER A 12 -18.50 -6.51 13.80
CA SER A 12 -19.47 -5.57 14.39
C SER A 12 -18.75 -4.42 15.10
N ALA A 13 -19.26 -3.18 14.97
CA ALA A 13 -18.70 -2.02 15.67
C ALA A 13 -18.62 -2.23 17.20
N ALA A 14 -19.67 -2.80 17.79
CA ALA A 14 -19.70 -3.11 19.23
C ALA A 14 -18.60 -4.13 19.63
N GLY A 15 -18.37 -5.15 18.80
CA GLY A 15 -17.31 -6.14 19.03
C GLY A 15 -15.91 -5.53 18.92
N GLN A 16 -15.68 -4.63 17.97
CA GLN A 16 -14.43 -3.90 17.83
C GLN A 16 -14.18 -3.00 19.04
N LEU A 17 -15.19 -2.23 19.46
CA LEU A 17 -15.10 -1.34 20.63
C LEU A 17 -14.76 -2.12 21.90
N LYS A 18 -15.43 -3.25 22.15
CA LYS A 18 -15.14 -4.09 23.32
C LYS A 18 -13.70 -4.61 23.30
N VAL A 19 -13.22 -5.07 22.15
CA VAL A 19 -11.84 -5.55 21.99
C VAL A 19 -10.83 -4.43 22.25
N ILE A 20 -11.11 -3.22 21.76
CA ILE A 20 -10.26 -2.05 21.99
C ILE A 20 -10.20 -1.71 23.49
N ASP A 21 -11.34 -1.69 24.17
CA ASP A 21 -11.43 -1.42 25.61
C ASP A 21 -10.68 -2.46 26.44
N ASP A 22 -10.94 -3.75 26.18
CA ASP A 22 -10.24 -4.87 26.84
C ASP A 22 -8.72 -4.77 26.59
N ALA A 23 -8.28 -4.43 25.37
CA ALA A 23 -6.85 -4.31 25.06
C ALA A 23 -6.17 -3.12 25.76
N ILE A 24 -6.86 -1.99 25.93
CA ILE A 24 -6.34 -0.88 26.75
C ILE A 24 -6.18 -1.34 28.20
N HIS A 25 -7.19 -2.03 28.75
CA HIS A 25 -7.18 -2.52 30.12
C HIS A 25 -6.05 -3.53 30.37
N ASP A 26 -5.80 -4.43 29.43
CA ASP A 26 -4.72 -5.42 29.49
C ASP A 26 -3.33 -4.82 29.31
N GLY A 27 -3.22 -3.52 28.98
CA GLY A 27 -1.97 -2.79 28.91
C GLY A 27 -1.12 -3.16 27.70
N VAL A 28 -1.75 -3.43 26.55
CA VAL A 28 -1.00 -3.77 25.33
C VAL A 28 -0.10 -2.63 24.88
N ASP A 29 1.04 -2.97 24.30
CA ASP A 29 1.99 -1.95 23.84
C ASP A 29 1.62 -1.33 22.49
N ILE A 30 0.89 -2.04 21.63
CA ILE A 30 0.57 -1.70 20.24
C ILE A 30 -0.72 -2.42 19.84
N LEU A 31 -1.58 -1.78 19.04
CA LEU A 31 -2.67 -2.45 18.32
C LEU A 31 -2.35 -2.60 16.83
N SER A 32 -2.45 -3.83 16.33
CA SER A 32 -2.32 -4.18 14.91
C SER A 32 -3.69 -4.58 14.37
N LEU A 33 -4.29 -3.72 13.54
CA LEU A 33 -5.67 -3.85 13.08
C LEU A 33 -5.70 -3.92 11.55
N SER A 34 -5.60 -5.14 11.02
CA SER A 34 -5.79 -5.41 9.59
C SER A 34 -7.27 -5.44 9.21
N LEU A 35 -7.99 -4.40 9.59
CA LEU A 35 -9.43 -4.23 9.43
C LEU A 35 -9.74 -2.99 8.58
N GLY A 36 -10.95 -2.93 8.06
CA GLY A 36 -11.43 -1.86 7.20
C GLY A 36 -12.95 -1.74 7.25
N GLY A 37 -13.46 -0.64 6.76
CA GLY A 37 -14.89 -0.32 6.77
C GLY A 37 -15.18 1.08 6.23
N PRO A 38 -16.46 1.37 5.91
CA PRO A 38 -16.85 2.64 5.28
C PRO A 38 -16.71 3.86 6.21
N PHE A 39 -16.46 3.64 7.51
CA PHE A 39 -16.38 4.67 8.54
C PHE A 39 -15.09 4.53 9.35
N GLU A 40 -14.61 5.66 9.88
CA GLU A 40 -13.49 5.68 10.83
C GLU A 40 -13.90 5.12 12.19
N ASP A 41 -12.94 4.57 12.93
CA ASP A 41 -13.09 4.14 14.32
C ASP A 41 -12.59 5.25 15.28
N PRO A 42 -13.43 6.25 15.65
CA PRO A 42 -12.98 7.37 16.48
C PRO A 42 -12.50 6.93 17.87
N ASP A 43 -12.96 5.78 18.37
CA ASP A 43 -12.59 5.24 19.67
C ASP A 43 -11.08 4.95 19.78
N THR A 44 -10.41 4.73 18.64
CA THR A 44 -8.95 4.55 18.56
C THR A 44 -8.17 5.79 19.02
N LEU A 45 -8.81 6.97 19.07
CA LEU A 45 -8.21 8.17 19.66
C LEU A 45 -7.92 7.98 21.15
N HIS A 46 -8.79 7.28 21.89
CA HIS A 46 -8.55 6.98 23.30
C HIS A 46 -7.38 6.01 23.49
N VAL A 47 -7.19 5.07 22.57
CA VAL A 47 -6.04 4.15 22.56
C VAL A 47 -4.73 4.94 22.43
N VAL A 48 -4.66 5.82 21.42
CA VAL A 48 -3.48 6.66 21.20
C VAL A 48 -3.25 7.61 22.38
N ALA A 49 -4.32 8.14 22.99
CA ALA A 49 -4.22 8.98 24.18
C ALA A 49 -3.66 8.26 25.42
N LYS A 50 -3.75 6.92 25.46
CA LYS A 50 -3.12 6.07 26.48
C LYS A 50 -1.68 5.70 26.15
N GLY A 51 -1.11 6.23 25.07
CA GLY A 51 0.28 5.95 24.66
C GLY A 51 0.43 4.66 23.86
N ILE A 52 -0.66 4.10 23.33
CA ILE A 52 -0.67 2.86 22.55
C ILE A 52 -0.80 3.24 21.06
N PRO A 53 0.23 3.03 20.22
CA PRO A 53 0.12 3.23 18.79
C PRO A 53 -0.84 2.23 18.15
N VAL A 54 -1.59 2.71 17.16
CA VAL A 54 -2.58 1.93 16.41
C VAL A 54 -2.17 1.92 14.94
N VAL A 55 -1.96 0.71 14.41
CA VAL A 55 -1.59 0.48 13.01
C VAL A 55 -2.78 -0.14 12.28
N TYR A 56 -3.16 0.48 11.15
CA TYR A 56 -4.23 0.01 10.30
C TYR A 56 -3.75 -0.29 8.88
N SER A 57 -4.42 -1.24 8.22
CA SER A 57 -4.35 -1.42 6.77
C SER A 57 -5.04 -0.25 6.04
N ALA A 58 -4.49 0.15 4.89
CA ALA A 58 -5.07 1.23 4.07
C ALA A 58 -6.34 0.84 3.28
N GLY A 59 -6.60 -0.47 3.10
CA GLY A 59 -7.66 -0.99 2.23
C GLY A 59 -7.11 -1.63 0.94
N ASN A 60 -7.96 -2.38 0.23
CA ASN A 60 -7.56 -3.15 -0.96
C ASN A 60 -8.40 -2.79 -2.22
N ASP A 61 -8.96 -1.58 -2.25
CA ASP A 61 -9.86 -1.10 -3.31
C ASP A 61 -9.17 -0.17 -4.32
N GLY A 62 -7.83 -0.17 -4.34
CA GLY A 62 -7.03 0.49 -5.37
C GLY A 62 -7.25 -0.09 -6.76
N SER A 63 -6.72 0.53 -7.83
CA SER A 63 -5.77 1.65 -7.84
C SER A 63 -6.43 3.02 -7.98
N ASN A 64 -7.76 3.10 -7.88
CA ASN A 64 -8.49 4.36 -8.00
C ASN A 64 -8.18 5.28 -6.81
N ALA A 65 -8.11 6.59 -7.06
CA ALA A 65 -7.95 7.60 -6.02
C ALA A 65 -9.13 7.59 -5.03
N GLN A 66 -8.90 8.11 -3.82
CA GLN A 66 -9.93 8.27 -2.77
C GLN A 66 -10.57 6.95 -2.29
N THR A 67 -9.78 5.88 -2.28
CA THR A 67 -10.18 4.55 -1.80
C THR A 67 -9.57 4.19 -0.45
N VAL A 68 -8.68 5.05 0.08
CA VAL A 68 -8.03 4.83 1.37
C VAL A 68 -9.03 4.90 2.53
N GLU A 69 -8.95 3.90 3.41
CA GLU A 69 -9.68 3.79 4.66
C GLU A 69 -8.76 4.12 5.85
N ASN A 70 -9.31 4.15 7.06
CA ASN A 70 -8.58 4.36 8.31
C ASN A 70 -7.71 5.63 8.27
N SER A 71 -8.29 6.72 7.79
CA SER A 71 -7.68 7.98 7.44
C SER A 71 -7.49 8.96 8.61
N SER A 72 -7.90 8.60 9.83
CA SER A 72 -7.75 9.44 11.00
C SER A 72 -6.27 9.80 11.27
N PRO A 73 -5.98 11.04 11.72
CA PRO A 73 -4.60 11.55 11.79
C PRO A 73 -3.72 10.88 12.86
N TRP A 74 -4.34 10.35 13.93
CA TRP A 74 -3.66 9.63 15.02
C TRP A 74 -3.32 8.18 14.66
N LEU A 75 -3.86 7.64 13.57
CA LEU A 75 -3.57 6.29 13.09
C LEU A 75 -2.30 6.25 12.24
N LEU A 76 -1.61 5.12 12.23
CA LEU A 76 -0.59 4.80 11.23
C LEU A 76 -1.18 3.86 10.17
N THR A 77 -1.47 4.39 8.98
CA THR A 77 -2.19 3.69 7.91
C THR A 77 -1.21 3.18 6.85
N VAL A 78 -1.26 1.89 6.56
CA VAL A 78 -0.21 1.17 5.84
C VAL A 78 -0.70 0.67 4.48
N ALA A 79 -0.07 1.16 3.41
CA ALA A 79 -0.22 0.66 2.05
C ALA A 79 0.58 -0.64 1.82
N ALA A 80 0.24 -1.37 0.76
CA ALA A 80 0.89 -2.61 0.38
C ALA A 80 1.87 -2.38 -0.78
N ALA A 81 3.09 -2.88 -0.61
CA ALA A 81 4.12 -2.88 -1.64
C ALA A 81 4.59 -4.29 -1.96
N THR A 82 5.10 -4.47 -3.18
CA THR A 82 5.79 -5.69 -3.62
C THR A 82 7.16 -5.82 -2.97
N MET A 83 7.69 -7.03 -2.98
CA MET A 83 9.06 -7.36 -2.60
C MET A 83 9.87 -7.80 -3.82
N ASP A 84 11.19 -7.89 -3.68
CA ASP A 84 12.11 -8.33 -4.73
C ASP A 84 12.15 -9.86 -4.92
N ARG A 85 11.35 -10.59 -4.16
CA ARG A 85 11.07 -12.01 -4.34
C ARG A 85 10.03 -12.22 -5.43
N SER A 86 10.32 -13.10 -6.38
CA SER A 86 9.43 -13.49 -7.47
C SER A 86 9.40 -15.00 -7.68
N PHE A 87 8.37 -15.47 -8.41
CA PHE A 87 8.10 -16.90 -8.65
C PHE A 87 8.07 -17.24 -10.14
N PRO A 88 9.22 -17.15 -10.84
CA PRO A 88 9.25 -17.34 -12.28
C PRO A 88 8.94 -18.78 -12.70
N VAL A 89 8.22 -18.89 -13.81
CA VAL A 89 8.08 -20.08 -14.65
C VAL A 89 8.48 -19.75 -16.08
N VAL A 90 9.07 -20.71 -16.79
CA VAL A 90 9.45 -20.57 -18.20
C VAL A 90 8.43 -21.31 -19.06
N ILE A 91 7.78 -20.58 -19.95
CA ILE A 91 6.91 -21.11 -21.00
C ILE A 91 7.79 -21.37 -22.22
N THR A 92 7.93 -22.63 -22.63
CA THR A 92 8.67 -23.03 -23.84
C THR A 92 7.68 -23.50 -24.90
N LEU A 93 7.64 -22.83 -26.05
CA LEU A 93 6.82 -23.21 -27.19
C LEU A 93 7.50 -24.33 -28.00
N GLY A 94 6.73 -25.01 -28.86
CA GLY A 94 7.24 -26.09 -29.71
C GLY A 94 8.28 -25.64 -30.74
N ASN A 95 8.33 -24.33 -31.06
CA ASN A 95 9.37 -23.72 -31.90
C ASN A 95 10.64 -23.31 -31.10
N ASN A 96 10.71 -23.63 -29.81
CA ASN A 96 11.76 -23.27 -28.85
C ASN A 96 11.78 -21.82 -28.35
N ASP A 97 10.82 -20.98 -28.72
CA ASP A 97 10.67 -19.67 -28.09
C ASP A 97 10.37 -19.83 -26.60
N LYS A 98 10.95 -18.93 -25.80
CA LYS A 98 10.86 -18.97 -24.34
C LYS A 98 10.40 -17.63 -23.79
N PHE A 99 9.41 -17.69 -22.92
CA PHE A 99 8.88 -16.54 -22.19
C PHE A 99 8.95 -16.80 -20.69
N VAL A 100 9.17 -15.74 -19.93
CA VAL A 100 9.17 -15.79 -18.46
C VAL A 100 7.84 -15.21 -17.97
N ALA A 101 7.18 -15.95 -17.10
CA ALA A 101 5.93 -15.57 -16.46
C ALA A 101 6.03 -15.83 -14.95
N GLN A 102 4.97 -15.53 -14.18
CA GLN A 102 4.90 -15.88 -12.76
C GLN A 102 3.73 -16.82 -12.48
N SER A 103 3.99 -17.89 -11.73
CA SER A 103 2.98 -18.89 -11.35
C SER A 103 3.49 -19.82 -10.24
N PHE A 104 2.58 -20.57 -9.63
CA PHE A 104 2.87 -21.72 -8.79
C PHE A 104 2.65 -23.05 -9.54
N ALA A 105 3.47 -23.32 -10.55
CA ALA A 105 3.58 -24.59 -11.23
C ALA A 105 4.52 -25.54 -10.47
N ILE A 106 3.99 -26.21 -9.44
CA ILE A 106 4.75 -27.09 -8.55
C ILE A 106 4.69 -28.56 -8.96
N SER A 107 5.66 -29.34 -8.49
CA SER A 107 5.70 -30.79 -8.68
C SER A 107 4.41 -31.44 -8.16
N GLY A 108 3.86 -32.39 -8.92
CA GLY A 108 2.57 -33.04 -8.64
C GLY A 108 1.36 -32.39 -9.33
N LYS A 109 1.45 -31.11 -9.73
CA LYS A 109 0.41 -30.44 -10.54
C LYS A 109 0.75 -30.34 -12.03
N THR A 110 2.04 -30.41 -12.34
CA THR A 110 2.54 -30.44 -13.72
C THR A 110 3.68 -31.45 -13.82
N SER A 111 3.76 -32.13 -14.97
CA SER A 111 4.89 -33.00 -15.32
C SER A 111 6.05 -32.23 -15.94
N SER A 112 5.88 -30.92 -16.20
CA SER A 112 6.83 -30.09 -16.94
C SER A 112 7.25 -30.70 -18.29
N GLN A 113 6.29 -31.33 -18.98
CA GLN A 113 6.47 -31.91 -20.31
C GLN A 113 5.75 -31.06 -21.36
N PHE A 114 6.08 -31.29 -22.64
CA PHE A 114 5.34 -30.67 -23.74
C PHE A 114 3.94 -31.28 -23.83
N GLY A 115 2.93 -30.42 -23.78
CA GLY A 115 1.53 -30.75 -24.07
C GLY A 115 1.03 -30.00 -25.29
N GLU A 116 -0.01 -30.53 -25.93
CA GLU A 116 -0.72 -29.81 -26.99
C GLU A 116 -1.47 -28.60 -26.41
N ILE A 117 -1.60 -27.54 -27.21
CA ILE A 117 -2.40 -26.37 -26.84
C ILE A 117 -3.84 -26.56 -27.31
N GLN A 118 -4.81 -26.41 -26.40
CA GLN A 118 -6.20 -26.18 -26.75
C GLN A 118 -6.47 -24.67 -26.75
N PHE A 119 -6.70 -24.11 -27.93
CA PHE A 119 -6.90 -22.68 -28.13
C PHE A 119 -8.37 -22.26 -27.96
N TYR A 120 -8.60 -21.15 -27.26
CA TYR A 120 -9.89 -20.47 -27.15
C TYR A 120 -9.71 -18.96 -27.36
N GLU A 121 -10.67 -18.34 -28.06
CA GLU A 121 -10.64 -16.91 -28.39
C GLU A 121 -11.84 -16.17 -27.77
N ARG A 122 -11.58 -15.00 -27.18
CA ARG A 122 -12.59 -14.08 -26.61
C ARG A 122 -13.53 -14.80 -25.65
N GLU A 123 -14.84 -14.68 -25.88
CA GLU A 123 -15.91 -15.22 -25.05
C GLU A 123 -15.94 -16.76 -25.05
N ASP A 124 -15.29 -17.41 -26.02
CA ASP A 124 -15.17 -18.87 -26.04
C ASP A 124 -14.26 -19.37 -24.91
N CYS A 125 -13.34 -18.54 -24.40
CA CYS A 125 -12.61 -18.88 -23.19
C CYS A 125 -13.45 -18.57 -21.94
N SER A 126 -14.42 -19.44 -21.69
CA SER A 126 -15.28 -19.42 -20.51
C SER A 126 -15.38 -20.83 -19.91
N ALA A 127 -15.71 -20.92 -18.62
CA ALA A 127 -15.84 -22.21 -17.94
C ALA A 127 -16.89 -23.13 -18.60
N GLU A 128 -17.96 -22.55 -19.16
CA GLU A 128 -19.06 -23.27 -19.82
C GLU A 128 -18.65 -23.90 -21.15
N ASN A 129 -17.67 -23.28 -21.84
CA ASN A 129 -17.18 -23.71 -23.15
C ASN A 129 -15.96 -24.65 -23.06
N ILE A 130 -15.51 -24.98 -21.85
CA ILE A 130 -14.48 -26.00 -21.63
C ILE A 130 -15.09 -27.41 -21.77
N HIS A 131 -14.73 -28.09 -22.84
CA HIS A 131 -15.24 -29.43 -23.17
C HIS A 131 -14.15 -30.52 -23.03
N ASN A 132 -14.52 -31.79 -23.15
CA ASN A 132 -13.60 -32.94 -23.01
C ASN A 132 -12.41 -32.93 -24.02
N THR A 133 -12.43 -32.05 -25.02
CA THR A 133 -11.32 -31.84 -25.97
C THR A 133 -10.04 -31.36 -25.29
N VAL A 134 -10.11 -30.81 -24.06
CA VAL A 134 -8.93 -30.37 -23.30
C VAL A 134 -8.16 -31.51 -22.65
N LYS A 135 -8.64 -32.76 -22.68
CA LYS A 135 -8.01 -33.87 -21.96
C LYS A 135 -6.54 -34.06 -22.38
N GLY A 136 -5.61 -33.94 -21.43
CA GLY A 136 -4.16 -34.01 -21.65
C GLY A 136 -3.53 -32.77 -22.29
N LYS A 137 -4.30 -31.69 -22.49
CA LYS A 137 -3.88 -30.45 -23.16
C LYS A 137 -3.77 -29.28 -22.21
N ILE A 138 -3.05 -28.25 -22.64
CA ILE A 138 -2.94 -26.97 -21.95
C ILE A 138 -3.89 -25.98 -22.63
N VAL A 139 -4.81 -25.41 -21.86
CA VAL A 139 -5.74 -24.39 -22.36
C VAL A 139 -4.98 -23.08 -22.51
N PHE A 140 -5.08 -22.44 -23.68
CA PHE A 140 -4.59 -21.10 -23.93
C PHE A 140 -5.72 -20.18 -24.36
N CYS A 141 -5.88 -19.08 -23.63
CA CYS A 141 -6.94 -18.11 -23.87
C CYS A 141 -6.41 -16.80 -24.44
N PHE A 142 -7.04 -16.33 -25.51
CA PHE A 142 -6.72 -15.06 -26.14
C PHE A 142 -7.96 -14.17 -26.20
N PHE A 143 -7.99 -13.08 -25.42
CA PHE A 143 -9.16 -12.19 -25.36
C PHE A 143 -9.14 -11.04 -26.38
N GLY A 144 -8.18 -11.02 -27.33
CA GLY A 144 -8.10 -9.99 -28.37
C GLY A 144 -7.68 -8.63 -27.83
N THR A 145 -8.33 -7.55 -28.27
CA THR A 145 -8.01 -6.15 -27.89
C THR A 145 -8.93 -5.57 -26.83
N LYS A 146 -9.99 -6.29 -26.43
CA LYS A 146 -10.93 -5.86 -25.38
C LYS A 146 -10.65 -6.65 -24.10
N PHE A 147 -9.91 -6.02 -23.18
CA PHE A 147 -9.62 -6.57 -21.85
C PHE A 147 -10.52 -5.92 -20.78
N ASP A 148 -11.78 -5.65 -21.13
CA ASP A 148 -12.68 -4.82 -20.32
C ASP A 148 -13.14 -5.52 -19.02
N SER A 149 -13.07 -6.86 -18.97
CA SER A 149 -13.34 -7.66 -17.78
C SER A 149 -12.15 -8.55 -17.43
N GLU A 150 -11.88 -8.71 -16.13
CA GLU A 150 -10.90 -9.71 -15.70
C GLU A 150 -11.45 -11.11 -16.02
N PRO A 151 -10.67 -11.97 -16.70
CA PRO A 151 -11.13 -13.32 -17.01
C PRO A 151 -11.35 -14.11 -15.72
N ASP A 152 -12.40 -14.94 -15.69
CA ASP A 152 -12.70 -15.85 -14.57
C ASP A 152 -11.72 -17.03 -14.54
N TYR A 153 -10.47 -16.70 -14.22
CA TYR A 153 -9.36 -17.63 -14.24
C TYR A 153 -9.60 -18.83 -13.31
N TYR A 154 -10.34 -18.64 -12.21
CA TYR A 154 -10.62 -19.69 -11.25
C TYR A 154 -11.55 -20.74 -11.86
N ASN A 155 -12.72 -20.33 -12.37
CA ASN A 155 -13.68 -21.28 -12.92
C ASN A 155 -13.18 -21.90 -14.24
N ILE A 156 -12.47 -21.14 -15.07
CA ILE A 156 -11.82 -21.69 -16.28
C ILE A 156 -10.80 -22.77 -15.91
N THR A 157 -9.95 -22.53 -14.91
CA THR A 157 -8.94 -23.51 -14.48
C THR A 157 -9.56 -24.73 -13.84
N LYS A 158 -10.61 -24.55 -13.02
CA LYS A 158 -11.35 -25.65 -12.41
C LYS A 158 -12.03 -26.52 -13.48
N ALA A 159 -12.78 -25.92 -14.40
CA ALA A 159 -13.44 -26.65 -15.48
C ALA A 159 -12.43 -27.40 -16.36
N THR A 160 -11.29 -26.77 -16.68
CA THR A 160 -10.19 -27.41 -17.41
C THR A 160 -9.68 -28.65 -16.71
N SER A 161 -9.46 -28.57 -15.39
CA SER A 161 -9.02 -29.72 -14.61
C SER A 161 -10.06 -30.84 -14.55
N GLU A 162 -11.34 -30.51 -14.36
CA GLU A 162 -12.43 -31.50 -14.30
C GLU A 162 -12.59 -32.27 -15.61
N LYS A 163 -12.25 -31.65 -16.75
CA LYS A 163 -12.24 -32.26 -18.08
C LYS A 163 -10.89 -32.92 -18.44
N GLY A 164 -9.94 -32.95 -17.50
CA GLY A 164 -8.66 -33.64 -17.63
C GLY A 164 -7.57 -32.86 -18.36
N GLY A 165 -7.71 -31.54 -18.52
CA GLY A 165 -6.63 -30.66 -18.97
C GLY A 165 -5.51 -30.56 -17.92
N ILE A 166 -4.32 -30.16 -18.35
CA ILE A 166 -3.08 -30.22 -17.54
C ILE A 166 -2.46 -28.86 -17.25
N GLY A 167 -3.11 -27.77 -17.66
CA GLY A 167 -2.71 -26.40 -17.33
C GLY A 167 -3.55 -25.36 -18.07
N VAL A 168 -3.49 -24.11 -17.59
CA VAL A 168 -4.13 -22.95 -18.22
C VAL A 168 -3.12 -21.82 -18.36
N THR A 169 -3.09 -21.19 -19.52
CA THR A 169 -2.34 -19.95 -19.77
C THR A 169 -3.29 -18.88 -20.28
N LEU A 170 -3.31 -17.72 -19.63
CA LEU A 170 -4.19 -16.60 -20.00
C LEU A 170 -3.53 -15.25 -19.76
N PRO A 171 -3.98 -14.18 -20.44
CA PRO A 171 -3.45 -12.86 -20.23
C PRO A 171 -3.90 -12.26 -18.89
N LYS A 172 -2.95 -11.75 -18.10
CA LYS A 172 -3.22 -10.88 -16.95
C LYS A 172 -2.04 -9.92 -16.76
N TYR A 173 -2.31 -8.62 -16.79
CA TYR A 173 -1.27 -7.61 -16.70
C TYR A 173 -0.68 -7.48 -15.29
N ASN A 174 -1.53 -7.49 -14.25
CA ASN A 174 -1.12 -7.38 -12.85
C ASN A 174 -1.18 -8.76 -12.15
N THR A 175 -0.14 -9.11 -11.40
CA THR A 175 -0.05 -10.39 -10.68
C THR A 175 -0.04 -10.25 -9.15
N ASP A 176 -0.22 -9.03 -8.62
CA ASP A 176 -0.13 -8.69 -7.19
C ASP A 176 -1.13 -9.48 -6.33
N THR A 177 -2.31 -9.82 -6.88
CA THR A 177 -3.32 -10.66 -6.21
C THR A 177 -3.37 -12.10 -6.72
N LEU A 178 -2.66 -12.42 -7.80
CA LEU A 178 -2.72 -13.73 -8.42
C LEU A 178 -1.86 -14.75 -7.67
N LEU A 179 -0.66 -14.34 -7.23
CA LEU A 179 0.29 -15.21 -6.55
C LEU A 179 -0.06 -15.31 -5.06
N GLY A 180 -1.04 -16.17 -4.76
CA GLY A 180 -1.48 -16.49 -3.41
C GLY A 180 -2.08 -17.89 -3.33
N ASP A 181 -2.74 -18.19 -2.21
CA ASP A 181 -3.33 -19.50 -1.94
C ASP A 181 -4.31 -19.99 -3.00
N THR A 182 -5.08 -19.10 -3.64
CA THR A 182 -6.00 -19.48 -4.72
C THR A 182 -5.25 -20.25 -5.82
N LEU A 183 -4.06 -19.79 -6.21
CA LEU A 183 -3.26 -20.45 -7.23
C LEU A 183 -2.64 -21.76 -6.71
N LEU A 184 -2.28 -21.82 -5.43
CA LEU A 184 -1.79 -23.05 -4.77
C LEU A 184 -2.88 -24.09 -4.50
N THR A 185 -4.16 -23.73 -4.53
CA THR A 185 -5.27 -24.67 -4.34
C THR A 185 -5.84 -25.19 -5.65
N LEU A 186 -5.51 -24.55 -6.79
CA LEU A 186 -5.91 -25.05 -8.10
C LEU A 186 -5.25 -26.41 -8.41
N PRO A 187 -6.00 -27.39 -8.95
CA PRO A 187 -5.50 -28.74 -9.20
C PRO A 187 -4.44 -28.82 -10.31
N ILE A 188 -4.45 -27.87 -11.25
CA ILE A 188 -3.52 -27.75 -12.36
C ILE A 188 -2.89 -26.35 -12.36
N PRO A 189 -1.70 -26.14 -12.96
CA PRO A 189 -1.07 -24.84 -13.00
C PRO A 189 -1.89 -23.84 -13.82
N LEU A 190 -2.01 -22.62 -13.30
CA LEU A 190 -2.49 -21.45 -14.04
C LEU A 190 -1.32 -20.47 -14.20
N VAL A 191 -0.97 -20.13 -15.43
CA VAL A 191 0.12 -19.23 -15.76
C VAL A 191 -0.44 -17.96 -16.38
N ALA A 192 -0.32 -16.85 -15.66
CA ALA A 192 -0.63 -15.55 -16.21
C ALA A 192 0.56 -15.00 -17.00
N VAL A 193 0.26 -14.52 -18.20
CA VAL A 193 1.22 -13.85 -19.09
C VAL A 193 0.74 -12.43 -19.39
N ASP A 194 1.65 -11.52 -19.71
CA ASP A 194 1.24 -10.19 -20.17
C ASP A 194 0.68 -10.27 -21.61
N TYR A 195 0.10 -9.17 -22.08
CA TYR A 195 -0.55 -9.10 -23.39
C TYR A 195 0.42 -9.27 -24.57
N GLU A 196 1.69 -8.87 -24.43
CA GLU A 196 2.68 -9.04 -25.47
C GLU A 196 3.03 -10.52 -25.65
N ILE A 197 3.36 -11.20 -24.55
CA ILE A 197 3.62 -12.64 -24.53
C ILE A 197 2.39 -13.39 -25.04
N THR A 198 1.19 -12.98 -24.62
CA THR A 198 -0.06 -13.58 -25.09
C THR A 198 -0.20 -13.46 -26.61
N TYR A 199 0.07 -12.29 -27.19
CA TYR A 199 0.00 -12.09 -28.64
C TYR A 199 1.05 -12.93 -29.38
N ARG A 200 2.28 -13.03 -28.85
CA ARG A 200 3.33 -13.88 -29.44
C ARG A 200 2.95 -15.37 -29.43
N ILE A 201 2.34 -15.87 -28.34
CA ILE A 201 1.83 -17.24 -28.27
C ILE A 201 0.68 -17.43 -29.28
N TYR A 202 -0.21 -16.45 -29.42
CA TYR A 202 -1.27 -16.47 -30.43
C TYR A 202 -0.71 -16.55 -31.85
N GLN A 203 0.30 -15.75 -32.20
CA GLN A 203 0.97 -15.81 -33.50
C GLN A 203 1.58 -17.19 -33.75
N TYR A 204 2.30 -17.73 -32.78
CA TYR A 204 2.84 -19.09 -32.85
C TYR A 204 1.76 -20.13 -33.15
N ILE A 205 0.60 -20.05 -32.51
CA ILE A 205 -0.52 -20.98 -32.75
C ILE A 205 -1.07 -20.85 -34.17
N LYS A 206 -1.19 -19.62 -34.70
CA LYS A 206 -1.75 -19.36 -36.04
C LYS A 206 -0.79 -19.69 -37.17
N GLU A 207 0.52 -19.57 -36.94
CA GLU A 207 1.57 -19.87 -37.92
C GLU A 207 2.00 -21.35 -37.87
N ASN A 208 1.48 -22.14 -36.92
CA ASN A 208 1.81 -23.56 -36.82
C ASN A 208 0.96 -24.40 -37.80
N ASP A 209 1.59 -24.98 -38.80
CA ASP A 209 0.95 -25.92 -39.75
C ASP A 209 0.64 -27.30 -39.13
N GLY A 210 1.03 -27.54 -37.87
CA GLY A 210 0.82 -28.77 -37.13
C GLY A 210 0.05 -28.58 -35.83
N THR A 211 0.27 -29.47 -34.86
CA THR A 211 -0.33 -29.32 -33.52
C THR A 211 0.59 -28.47 -32.64
N PRO A 212 0.17 -27.25 -32.23
CA PRO A 212 0.99 -26.38 -31.40
C PRO A 212 1.21 -27.01 -30.02
N LYS A 213 2.45 -26.93 -29.52
CA LYS A 213 2.85 -27.52 -28.23
C LYS A 213 3.46 -26.46 -27.31
N VAL A 214 3.27 -26.66 -26.01
CA VAL A 214 3.85 -25.81 -24.97
C VAL A 214 4.29 -26.64 -23.78
N LYS A 215 5.37 -26.20 -23.13
CA LYS A 215 5.86 -26.75 -21.87
C LYS A 215 5.97 -25.62 -20.84
N ILE A 216 5.48 -25.86 -19.64
CA ILE A 216 5.61 -24.95 -18.50
C ILE A 216 6.66 -25.54 -17.55
N SER A 217 7.69 -24.77 -17.19
CA SER A 217 8.69 -25.21 -16.21
C SER A 217 8.09 -25.28 -14.81
N LEU A 218 8.74 -26.03 -13.92
CA LEU A 218 8.48 -25.88 -12.49
C LEU A 218 8.81 -24.47 -12.02
N THR A 219 8.05 -23.98 -11.04
CA THR A 219 8.29 -22.69 -10.38
C THR A 219 9.65 -22.69 -9.70
N GLN A 220 10.39 -21.60 -9.92
CA GLN A 220 11.58 -21.27 -9.14
C GLN A 220 11.28 -20.10 -8.21
N THR A 221 12.06 -19.94 -7.14
CA THR A 221 12.05 -18.73 -6.32
C THR A 221 13.31 -17.94 -6.62
N THR A 222 13.17 -16.65 -6.93
CA THR A 222 14.30 -15.75 -7.13
C THR A 222 14.15 -14.51 -6.25
N ILE A 223 15.26 -13.96 -5.76
CA ILE A 223 15.32 -12.75 -4.93
C ILE A 223 16.28 -11.77 -5.60
N GLY A 224 15.95 -10.48 -5.57
CA GLY A 224 16.80 -9.41 -6.11
C GLY A 224 16.90 -9.36 -7.64
N LYS A 225 16.07 -10.14 -8.35
CA LYS A 225 16.06 -10.19 -9.82
C LYS A 225 14.93 -9.39 -10.47
N VAL A 226 14.11 -8.72 -9.66
CA VAL A 226 12.99 -7.86 -10.11
C VAL A 226 13.06 -6.51 -9.40
N SER A 227 12.62 -5.46 -10.09
CA SER A 227 12.49 -4.11 -9.52
C SER A 227 11.41 -4.10 -8.44
N ALA A 228 11.80 -3.70 -7.22
CA ALA A 228 10.94 -3.61 -6.06
C ALA A 228 11.52 -2.61 -5.03
N PRO A 229 10.69 -2.03 -4.15
CA PRO A 229 9.24 -2.18 -4.09
C PRO A 229 8.49 -1.42 -5.20
N LYS A 230 7.30 -1.92 -5.54
CA LYS A 230 6.24 -1.19 -6.25
C LYS A 230 4.99 -1.18 -5.39
N VAL A 231 4.23 -0.09 -5.37
CA VAL A 231 2.93 -0.07 -4.68
C VAL A 231 1.97 -0.99 -5.41
N ALA A 232 1.35 -1.92 -4.69
CA ALA A 232 0.46 -2.93 -5.27
C ALA A 232 -0.79 -2.29 -5.88
N ALA A 233 -1.30 -2.82 -7.00
CA ALA A 233 -2.45 -2.23 -7.68
C ALA A 233 -3.69 -2.16 -6.78
N PHE A 234 -3.94 -3.21 -6.00
CA PHE A 234 -5.05 -3.26 -5.07
C PHE A 234 -4.90 -2.30 -3.89
N SER A 235 -3.68 -1.85 -3.54
CA SER A 235 -3.50 -1.00 -2.36
C SER A 235 -4.33 0.28 -2.52
N SER A 236 -5.24 0.55 -1.57
CA SER A 236 -6.08 1.75 -1.61
C SER A 236 -5.25 3.04 -1.62
N ARG A 237 -5.78 4.07 -2.29
CA ARG A 237 -5.08 5.33 -2.61
C ARG A 237 -5.74 6.53 -1.95
N GLY A 238 -4.93 7.51 -1.56
CA GLY A 238 -5.40 8.83 -1.17
C GLY A 238 -5.92 9.68 -2.35
N PRO A 239 -6.26 10.94 -2.08
CA PRO A 239 -6.42 11.54 -0.75
C PRO A 239 -7.60 10.90 -0.01
N SER A 240 -7.61 10.99 1.32
CA SER A 240 -8.78 10.60 2.10
C SER A 240 -10.01 11.43 1.70
N TYR A 241 -11.14 10.77 1.45
CA TYR A 241 -12.42 11.46 1.22
C TYR A 241 -13.00 12.09 2.49
N ILE A 242 -12.66 11.57 3.68
CA ILE A 242 -13.13 12.07 4.99
C ILE A 242 -12.29 13.28 5.44
N TYR A 243 -10.98 13.11 5.50
CA TYR A 243 -10.01 14.14 5.91
C TYR A 243 -9.01 14.50 4.80
N PRO A 244 -9.41 15.24 3.75
CA PRO A 244 -8.51 15.56 2.62
C PRO A 244 -7.31 16.46 2.97
N GLY A 245 -7.31 17.07 4.17
CA GLY A 245 -6.17 17.80 4.73
C GLY A 245 -5.17 16.93 5.51
N VAL A 246 -5.42 15.62 5.61
CA VAL A 246 -4.53 14.63 6.21
C VAL A 246 -4.05 13.71 5.09
N LEU A 247 -2.73 13.68 4.86
CA LEU A 247 -2.13 12.86 3.81
C LEU A 247 -2.22 11.38 4.20
N LYS A 248 -2.82 10.57 3.32
CA LYS A 248 -2.97 9.11 3.49
C LYS A 248 -2.68 8.38 2.18
N PRO A 249 -2.15 7.14 2.22
CA PRO A 249 -1.70 6.41 3.42
C PRO A 249 -0.49 7.10 4.10
N ASP A 250 -0.08 6.66 5.29
CA ASP A 250 1.08 7.25 5.97
C ASP A 250 2.41 6.66 5.48
N ILE A 251 2.42 5.34 5.24
CA ILE A 251 3.60 4.56 4.88
C ILE A 251 3.20 3.36 4.01
N ALA A 252 4.12 2.79 3.25
CA ALA A 252 3.97 1.49 2.60
C ALA A 252 4.92 0.44 3.21
N ALA A 253 4.50 -0.83 3.19
CA ALA A 253 5.33 -1.95 3.64
C ALA A 253 5.03 -3.21 2.80
N PRO A 254 5.87 -4.26 2.88
CA PRO A 254 5.65 -5.51 2.15
C PRO A 254 4.26 -6.10 2.42
N GLY A 255 3.46 -6.28 1.37
CA GLY A 255 2.09 -6.77 1.48
C GLY A 255 1.63 -7.65 0.30
N VAL A 256 2.54 -8.03 -0.60
CA VAL A 256 2.23 -8.86 -1.77
C VAL A 256 2.94 -10.20 -1.65
N THR A 257 2.18 -11.30 -1.76
CA THR A 257 2.68 -12.69 -1.72
C THR A 257 3.55 -12.92 -0.48
N VAL A 258 3.03 -12.55 0.69
CA VAL A 258 3.66 -12.77 2.00
C VAL A 258 3.39 -14.19 2.45
N LEU A 259 4.43 -14.89 2.92
CA LEU A 259 4.30 -16.24 3.47
C LEU A 259 4.10 -16.12 4.99
N ALA A 260 3.01 -16.67 5.52
CA ALA A 260 2.70 -16.63 6.96
C ALA A 260 2.05 -17.94 7.43
N ALA A 261 1.92 -18.10 8.76
CA ALA A 261 1.27 -19.27 9.36
C ALA A 261 -0.18 -19.42 8.87
N ALA A 262 -0.57 -20.64 8.53
CA ALA A 262 -1.88 -20.92 7.96
C ALA A 262 -2.96 -21.09 9.06
N PRO A 263 -4.25 -20.80 8.76
CA PRO A 263 -5.35 -21.14 9.65
C PRO A 263 -5.47 -22.64 9.92
N LYS A 264 -6.16 -23.01 11.02
CA LYS A 264 -6.34 -24.40 11.46
C LYS A 264 -6.76 -25.37 10.36
N ALA A 265 -7.70 -25.00 9.50
CA ALA A 265 -8.16 -25.87 8.41
C ALA A 265 -7.03 -26.30 7.46
N PHE A 266 -6.05 -25.43 7.19
CA PHE A 266 -4.88 -25.75 6.38
C PHE A 266 -3.86 -26.58 7.18
N MET A 267 -3.66 -26.24 8.45
CA MET A 267 -2.78 -27.01 9.33
C MET A 267 -3.25 -28.46 9.50
N ASP A 268 -4.56 -28.68 9.65
CA ASP A 268 -5.17 -30.01 9.73
C ASP A 268 -4.98 -30.81 8.43
N ALA A 269 -4.80 -30.12 7.29
CA ALA A 269 -4.42 -30.70 5.99
C ALA A 269 -2.90 -30.83 5.78
N GLY A 270 -2.08 -30.60 6.82
CA GLY A 270 -0.62 -30.69 6.76
C GLY A 270 0.07 -29.49 6.10
N ILE A 271 -0.63 -28.37 5.92
CA ILE A 271 -0.10 -27.14 5.30
C ILE A 271 0.09 -26.07 6.39
N PRO A 272 1.31 -25.92 6.94
CA PRO A 272 1.56 -25.01 8.06
C PRO A 272 1.68 -23.53 7.66
N TYR A 273 1.94 -23.24 6.38
CA TYR A 273 2.15 -21.89 5.86
C TYR A 273 1.39 -21.66 4.57
N ARG A 274 1.04 -20.40 4.33
CA ARG A 274 0.23 -19.96 3.19
C ARG A 274 0.73 -18.64 2.63
N PHE A 275 0.48 -18.39 1.34
CA PHE A 275 0.79 -17.12 0.71
C PHE A 275 -0.46 -16.25 0.60
N ASP A 276 -0.31 -14.98 0.98
CA ASP A 276 -1.40 -14.03 0.92
C ASP A 276 -0.94 -12.62 0.51
N SER A 277 -1.87 -11.85 -0.03
CA SER A 277 -1.64 -10.47 -0.48
C SER A 277 -2.72 -9.55 0.09
N GLY A 278 -2.31 -8.38 0.56
CA GLY A 278 -3.21 -7.37 1.09
C GLY A 278 -2.47 -6.33 1.92
N THR A 279 -3.10 -5.16 2.10
CA THR A 279 -2.69 -4.21 3.14
C THR A 279 -2.81 -4.82 4.54
N SER A 280 -3.66 -5.84 4.69
CA SER A 280 -3.74 -6.70 5.86
C SER A 280 -2.42 -7.42 6.20
N MET A 281 -1.56 -7.66 5.21
CA MET A 281 -0.24 -8.26 5.40
C MET A 281 0.84 -7.20 5.65
N SER A 282 0.69 -5.98 5.13
CA SER A 282 1.64 -4.89 5.37
C SER A 282 1.47 -4.25 6.75
N CYS A 283 0.25 -4.14 7.27
CA CYS A 283 -0.06 -3.66 8.62
C CYS A 283 0.78 -4.36 9.73
N PRO A 284 0.79 -5.70 9.85
CA PRO A 284 1.57 -6.37 10.91
C PRO A 284 3.09 -6.24 10.74
N HIS A 285 3.62 -6.03 9.52
CA HIS A 285 5.05 -5.72 9.36
C HIS A 285 5.39 -4.42 10.08
N VAL A 286 4.58 -3.37 9.86
CA VAL A 286 4.78 -2.07 10.51
C VAL A 286 4.54 -2.16 12.02
N SER A 287 3.53 -2.92 12.47
CA SER A 287 3.32 -3.16 13.90
C SER A 287 4.53 -3.83 14.57
N GLY A 288 5.14 -4.82 13.92
CA GLY A 288 6.37 -5.46 14.41
C GLY A 288 7.55 -4.49 14.48
N ILE A 289 7.69 -3.60 13.49
CA ILE A 289 8.72 -2.55 13.50
C ILE A 289 8.49 -1.59 14.67
N ILE A 290 7.25 -1.16 14.92
CA ILE A 290 6.93 -0.31 16.08
C ILE A 290 7.28 -1.01 17.39
N ALA A 291 7.05 -2.34 17.51
CA ALA A 291 7.40 -3.08 18.72
C ALA A 291 8.90 -3.01 19.01
N VAL A 292 9.73 -3.20 17.98
CA VAL A 292 11.17 -3.07 18.08
C VAL A 292 11.57 -1.62 18.42
N LEU A 293 11.01 -0.63 17.74
CA LEU A 293 11.31 0.78 18.00
C LEU A 293 10.91 1.20 19.42
N LYS A 294 9.78 0.73 19.93
CA LYS A 294 9.34 0.98 21.32
C LYS A 294 10.25 0.31 22.34
N SER A 295 10.84 -0.85 22.02
CA SER A 295 11.87 -1.46 22.88
C SER A 295 13.17 -0.64 22.94
N LEU A 296 13.55 -0.01 21.82
CA LEU A 296 14.73 0.86 21.73
C LEU A 296 14.46 2.23 22.35
N HIS A 297 13.23 2.71 22.26
CA HIS A 297 12.79 4.03 22.74
C HIS A 297 11.53 3.93 23.60
N PRO A 298 11.61 3.38 24.84
CA PRO A 298 10.43 3.07 25.66
C PRO A 298 9.55 4.26 26.05
N LYS A 299 10.06 5.48 25.88
CA LYS A 299 9.37 6.73 26.24
C LYS A 299 8.77 7.46 25.04
N TRP A 300 8.97 6.96 23.82
CA TRP A 300 8.40 7.59 22.64
C TRP A 300 6.88 7.45 22.63
N SER A 301 6.20 8.55 22.33
CA SER A 301 4.77 8.57 22.11
C SER A 301 4.41 7.77 20.84
N PRO A 302 3.13 7.40 20.65
CA PRO A 302 2.64 6.89 19.37
C PRO A 302 3.00 7.78 18.18
N ALA A 303 2.92 9.11 18.35
CA ALA A 303 3.25 10.08 17.31
C ALA A 303 4.75 10.12 17.00
N ALA A 304 5.61 10.02 18.01
CA ALA A 304 7.07 9.92 17.84
C ALA A 304 7.45 8.66 17.04
N LEU A 305 6.85 7.50 17.35
CA LEU A 305 7.05 6.24 16.63
C LEU A 305 6.57 6.35 15.16
N LYS A 306 5.37 6.90 14.96
CA LYS A 306 4.84 7.20 13.62
C LYS A 306 5.76 8.14 12.84
N SER A 307 6.25 9.20 13.47
CA SER A 307 7.17 10.15 12.86
C SER A 307 8.47 9.48 12.44
N ALA A 308 9.10 8.69 13.31
CA ALA A 308 10.37 8.04 13.02
C ALA A 308 10.27 7.12 11.79
N ILE A 309 9.16 6.37 11.67
CA ILE A 309 8.88 5.50 10.52
C ILE A 309 8.68 6.32 9.24
N MET A 310 7.90 7.40 9.31
CA MET A 310 7.57 8.20 8.13
C MET A 310 8.77 9.01 7.64
N THR A 311 9.50 9.66 8.53
CA THR A 311 10.55 10.61 8.13
C THR A 311 11.80 9.95 7.55
N THR A 312 11.94 8.65 7.73
CA THR A 312 13.10 7.85 7.31
C THR A 312 12.76 6.87 6.17
N ALA A 313 11.54 6.94 5.64
CA ALA A 313 11.05 6.07 4.58
C ALA A 313 11.82 6.22 3.26
N LEU A 314 11.92 5.12 2.51
CA LEU A 314 12.55 5.07 1.20
C LEU A 314 11.56 5.45 0.09
N THR A 315 12.04 6.26 -0.87
CA THR A 315 11.26 6.66 -2.06
C THR A 315 11.74 6.02 -3.35
N ASN A 316 12.76 5.19 -3.26
CA ASN A 316 13.43 4.57 -4.41
C ASN A 316 13.38 3.05 -4.28
N ASP A 317 13.38 2.38 -5.44
CA ASP A 317 13.47 0.94 -5.55
C ASP A 317 14.91 0.46 -5.35
N ASN A 318 15.10 -0.87 -5.40
CA ASN A 318 16.40 -1.52 -5.28
C ASN A 318 17.40 -1.16 -6.40
N ASN A 319 16.98 -0.46 -7.46
CA ASN A 319 17.84 0.06 -8.52
C ASN A 319 18.11 1.58 -8.38
N GLY A 320 17.64 2.19 -7.29
CA GLY A 320 17.75 3.64 -7.07
C GLY A 320 16.75 4.46 -7.89
N MET A 321 15.79 3.83 -8.57
CA MET A 321 14.77 4.52 -9.36
C MET A 321 13.57 4.89 -8.49
N PRO A 322 12.80 5.95 -8.81
CA PRO A 322 11.58 6.26 -8.07
C PRO A 322 10.63 5.07 -8.02
N ILE A 323 10.09 4.78 -6.83
CA ILE A 323 9.10 3.71 -6.63
C ILE A 323 7.94 3.89 -7.61
N GLN A 324 7.51 2.79 -8.22
CA GLN A 324 6.36 2.78 -9.13
C GLN A 324 5.09 2.35 -8.39
N ALA A 325 3.95 2.77 -8.90
CA ALA A 325 2.63 2.32 -8.50
C ALA A 325 2.06 1.44 -9.60
N ASN A 326 1.76 0.19 -9.28
CA ASN A 326 0.98 -0.68 -10.15
C ASN A 326 -0.48 -0.20 -10.18
N GLY A 327 -1.16 -0.48 -11.29
CA GLY A 327 -2.55 -0.14 -11.56
C GLY A 327 -2.92 -0.55 -12.98
N LYS A 328 -4.10 -0.13 -13.47
CA LYS A 328 -4.43 -0.30 -14.91
C LYS A 328 -3.41 0.39 -15.81
N VAL A 329 -2.96 1.57 -15.39
CA VAL A 329 -1.84 2.30 -15.97
C VAL A 329 -0.79 2.50 -14.87
N PRO A 330 0.39 1.87 -14.98
CA PRO A 330 1.47 2.11 -14.04
C PRO A 330 1.94 3.57 -14.08
N LYS A 331 2.34 4.10 -12.93
CA LYS A 331 2.91 5.45 -12.81
C LYS A 331 4.05 5.49 -11.80
N ILE A 332 4.83 6.56 -11.80
CA ILE A 332 5.68 6.89 -10.65
C ILE A 332 4.76 7.09 -9.45
N ALA A 333 5.08 6.40 -8.34
CA ALA A 333 4.27 6.48 -7.16
C ALA A 333 4.44 7.85 -6.47
N ASP A 334 3.31 8.43 -6.10
CA ASP A 334 3.21 9.70 -5.39
C ASP A 334 2.79 9.47 -3.93
N PRO A 335 2.81 10.51 -3.08
CA PRO A 335 2.42 10.40 -1.68
C PRO A 335 1.01 9.83 -1.41
N PHE A 336 0.07 9.88 -2.36
CA PHE A 336 -1.23 9.22 -2.17
C PHE A 336 -1.19 7.72 -2.47
N ASP A 337 -0.08 7.19 -2.97
CA ASP A 337 0.13 5.77 -3.17
C ASP A 337 0.84 5.11 -1.98
N TYR A 338 1.88 5.76 -1.41
CA TYR A 338 2.73 5.17 -0.36
C TYR A 338 2.92 6.06 0.88
N GLY A 339 2.30 7.24 0.94
CA GLY A 339 2.54 8.19 2.02
C GLY A 339 3.94 8.81 1.98
N ALA A 340 4.71 8.57 3.04
CA ALA A 340 6.09 9.02 3.11
C ALA A 340 7.05 8.19 2.25
N GLY A 341 6.71 6.94 1.93
CA GLY A 341 7.54 6.00 1.19
C GLY A 341 7.36 4.56 1.69
N VAL A 342 8.33 3.69 1.43
CA VAL A 342 8.37 2.34 1.99
C VAL A 342 9.22 2.32 3.25
N VAL A 343 8.73 1.63 4.30
CA VAL A 343 9.34 1.61 5.63
C VAL A 343 10.82 1.21 5.61
N ASN A 344 11.64 1.91 6.40
CA ASN A 344 13.05 1.60 6.62
C ASN A 344 13.32 1.44 8.13
N PRO A 345 13.26 0.21 8.66
CA PRO A 345 13.35 -0.03 10.11
C PRO A 345 14.67 0.45 10.72
N ASN A 346 15.78 0.29 9.99
CA ASN A 346 17.10 0.64 10.50
C ASN A 346 17.26 2.15 10.65
N MET A 347 16.81 2.93 9.67
CA MET A 347 16.87 4.39 9.76
C MET A 347 15.85 4.93 10.77
N ALA A 348 14.69 4.30 10.93
CA ALA A 348 13.70 4.68 11.93
C ALA A 348 14.18 4.50 13.39
N ALA A 349 15.22 3.68 13.62
CA ALA A 349 15.80 3.50 14.95
C ALA A 349 16.57 4.74 15.44
N ASP A 350 17.10 5.55 14.53
CA ASP A 350 17.73 6.84 14.83
C ASP A 350 17.33 7.89 13.78
N PRO A 351 16.13 8.48 13.92
CA PRO A 351 15.58 9.39 12.91
C PRO A 351 16.18 10.80 13.00
N GLY A 352 16.97 11.11 14.03
CA GLY A 352 17.46 12.46 14.32
C GLY A 352 16.39 13.42 14.86
N LEU A 353 15.34 13.70 14.08
CA LEU A 353 14.21 14.53 14.46
C LEU A 353 12.88 13.78 14.37
N ILE A 354 11.97 14.07 15.30
CA ILE A 354 10.59 13.59 15.29
C ILE A 354 9.58 14.75 15.33
N TYR A 355 8.44 14.55 14.69
CA TYR A 355 7.25 15.38 14.76
C TYR A 355 6.32 14.76 15.81
N ASP A 356 6.46 15.20 17.06
CA ASP A 356 5.64 14.72 18.17
C ASP A 356 4.39 15.58 18.33
N ILE A 357 3.30 15.01 18.85
CA ILE A 357 2.05 15.72 19.09
C ILE A 357 1.31 15.12 20.28
N GLU A 358 0.76 16.02 21.10
CA GLU A 358 -0.01 15.63 22.28
C GLU A 358 -1.40 15.12 21.89
N PRO A 359 -1.93 14.08 22.56
CA PRO A 359 -3.29 13.59 22.30
C PRO A 359 -4.37 14.67 22.34
N SER A 360 -4.19 15.69 23.19
CA SER A 360 -5.11 16.83 23.30
C SER A 360 -5.31 17.59 21.98
N ASP A 361 -4.29 17.63 21.11
CA ASP A 361 -4.40 18.30 19.81
C ASP A 361 -5.20 17.46 18.80
N TYR A 362 -5.12 16.13 18.90
CA TYR A 362 -6.01 15.24 18.16
C TYR A 362 -7.48 15.38 18.63
N PHE A 363 -7.74 15.50 19.94
CA PHE A 363 -9.10 15.77 20.44
C PHE A 363 -9.64 17.12 19.95
N LYS A 364 -8.82 18.17 19.91
CA LYS A 364 -9.21 19.46 19.31
C LYS A 364 -9.57 19.30 17.82
N PHE A 365 -8.77 18.55 17.07
CA PHE A 365 -9.04 18.23 15.66
C PHE A 365 -10.39 17.49 15.51
N PHE A 366 -10.59 16.42 16.29
CA PHE A 366 -11.78 15.59 16.23
C PHE A 366 -13.06 16.38 16.53
N ASN A 367 -13.06 17.18 17.60
CA ASN A 367 -14.21 17.99 18.00
C ASN A 367 -14.62 19.01 16.93
N CYS A 368 -13.66 19.52 16.15
CA CYS A 368 -13.92 20.51 15.11
C CYS A 368 -14.30 19.95 13.75
N MET A 369 -13.88 18.72 13.43
CA MET A 369 -14.26 18.04 12.20
C MET A 369 -15.57 17.24 12.36
N GLY A 370 -15.84 16.68 13.54
CA GLY A 370 -17.01 15.85 13.82
C GLY A 370 -18.30 16.60 14.15
N GLY A 371 -18.31 17.93 14.16
CA GLY A 371 -19.52 18.74 14.45
C GLY A 371 -20.03 18.68 15.89
N LEU A 372 -19.27 18.09 16.82
CA LEU A 372 -19.61 17.99 18.25
C LEU A 372 -19.24 19.24 19.07
N GLY A 373 -18.50 20.18 18.47
CA GLY A 373 -18.23 21.49 19.08
C GLY A 373 -19.44 22.41 19.01
N SER A 374 -20.33 22.37 20.01
CA SER A 374 -21.51 23.26 20.12
C SER A 374 -21.20 24.67 20.60
N ALA A 375 -19.94 25.09 20.61
CA ALA A 375 -19.50 26.41 21.05
C ALA A 375 -18.38 26.89 20.12
N ASP A 376 -18.38 28.18 19.77
CA ASP A 376 -17.60 28.92 18.75
C ASP A 376 -16.07 28.66 18.61
N ASN A 377 -15.49 27.73 19.36
CA ASN A 377 -14.06 27.41 19.39
C ASN A 377 -13.48 26.81 18.10
N CYS A 378 -14.30 26.35 17.16
CA CYS A 378 -13.78 25.76 15.92
C CYS A 378 -13.44 26.79 14.84
N THR A 379 -13.79 28.05 15.02
CA THR A 379 -13.48 29.12 14.05
C THR A 379 -11.99 29.48 14.07
N THR A 380 -11.40 29.58 15.26
CA THR A 380 -9.96 29.77 15.48
C THR A 380 -9.16 28.49 15.21
N VAL A 381 -9.73 27.33 15.55
CA VAL A 381 -9.11 26.01 15.35
C VAL A 381 -9.12 25.56 13.88
N LYS A 382 -10.10 25.97 13.05
CA LYS A 382 -10.09 25.67 11.61
C LYS A 382 -8.83 26.17 10.88
N GLY A 383 -8.23 27.28 11.34
CA GLY A 383 -6.91 27.72 10.89
C GLY A 383 -5.76 26.82 11.37
N SER A 384 -5.87 26.25 12.59
CA SER A 384 -4.89 25.35 13.19
C SER A 384 -5.01 23.88 12.77
N LEU A 385 -6.09 23.46 12.10
CA LEU A 385 -6.24 22.08 11.61
C LEU A 385 -5.15 21.71 10.60
N ALA A 386 -4.67 22.69 9.81
CA ALA A 386 -3.51 22.52 8.94
C ALA A 386 -2.17 22.43 9.73
N ASP A 387 -2.16 22.97 10.95
CA ASP A 387 -1.02 23.01 11.87
C ASP A 387 -0.93 21.78 12.78
N LEU A 388 -1.78 20.77 12.58
CA LEU A 388 -1.59 19.49 13.24
C LEU A 388 -0.16 19.01 12.92
N ASN A 389 0.63 18.73 13.96
CA ASN A 389 2.07 18.50 13.84
C ASN A 389 2.39 17.09 13.30
N LEU A 390 1.85 16.79 12.13
CA LEU A 390 2.05 15.53 11.42
C LEU A 390 3.35 15.59 10.58
N PRO A 391 4.01 14.43 10.38
CA PRO A 391 5.16 14.28 9.48
C PRO A 391 4.74 14.27 8.00
N SER A 392 3.76 15.10 7.62
CA SER A 392 3.28 15.33 6.26
C SER A 392 2.47 16.63 6.20
N ILE A 393 2.33 17.19 5.00
CA ILE A 393 1.49 18.38 4.76
C ILE A 393 0.56 18.09 3.57
N ALA A 394 -0.75 18.20 3.78
CA ALA A 394 -1.72 18.16 2.70
C ALA A 394 -2.57 19.44 2.69
N ILE A 395 -2.59 20.13 1.55
CA ILE A 395 -3.40 21.32 1.32
C ILE A 395 -4.35 21.04 0.15
N PRO A 396 -5.59 20.59 0.42
CA PRO A 396 -6.53 20.19 -0.63
C PRO A 396 -7.11 21.37 -1.41
N ASN A 397 -7.01 22.59 -0.87
CA ASN A 397 -7.68 23.79 -1.38
C ASN A 397 -6.78 25.04 -1.26
N LEU A 398 -5.69 25.09 -2.03
CA LEU A 398 -4.81 26.27 -2.07
C LEU A 398 -5.36 27.32 -3.05
N ARG A 399 -5.70 28.51 -2.56
CA ARG A 399 -6.19 29.62 -3.41
C ARG A 399 -5.09 30.62 -3.77
N THR A 400 -4.39 31.13 -2.77
CA THR A 400 -3.35 32.16 -2.93
C THR A 400 -2.05 31.69 -2.28
N PHE A 401 -2.06 31.55 -0.97
CA PHE A 401 -0.98 30.95 -0.22
C PHE A 401 -1.55 30.34 1.07
N GLN A 402 -0.80 29.42 1.66
CA GLN A 402 -1.08 28.91 2.98
C GLN A 402 0.23 28.72 3.72
N ALA A 403 0.26 29.22 4.95
CA ALA A 403 1.36 29.00 5.87
C ALA A 403 0.92 27.99 6.92
N THR A 404 1.81 27.07 7.28
CA THR A 404 1.60 26.11 8.35
C THR A 404 2.84 25.97 9.21
N THR A 405 2.65 25.78 10.51
CA THR A 405 3.74 25.62 11.47
C THR A 405 3.93 24.15 11.79
N ARG A 406 5.18 23.73 11.93
CA ARG A 406 5.57 22.42 12.44
C ARG A 406 6.58 22.59 13.55
N THR A 407 6.56 21.64 14.47
CA THR A 407 7.48 21.56 15.60
C THR A 407 8.20 20.23 15.55
N VAL A 408 9.51 20.25 15.74
CA VAL A 408 10.33 19.05 15.75
C VAL A 408 11.12 18.97 17.04
N THR A 409 11.23 17.76 17.57
CA THR A 409 12.05 17.42 18.72
C THR A 409 13.28 16.66 18.26
N ASN A 410 14.46 17.12 18.68
CA ASN A 410 15.72 16.42 18.45
C ASN A 410 15.86 15.23 19.41
N VAL A 411 15.94 14.04 18.83
CA VAL A 411 16.15 12.75 19.53
C VAL A 411 17.51 12.15 19.25
N GLY A 412 18.31 12.76 18.37
CA GLY A 412 19.69 12.39 18.09
C GLY A 412 20.69 13.11 18.99
N GLN A 413 21.83 13.51 18.41
CA GLN A 413 22.88 14.21 19.13
C GLN A 413 22.41 15.57 19.64
N ALA A 414 22.73 15.90 20.90
CA ALA A 414 22.23 17.10 21.56
C ALA A 414 22.57 18.41 20.82
N ASN A 415 23.80 18.51 20.31
CA ASN A 415 24.26 19.65 19.53
C ASN A 415 24.19 19.30 18.05
N ALA A 416 23.13 19.73 17.37
CA ALA A 416 22.91 19.42 15.97
C ALA A 416 22.41 20.65 15.21
N ARG A 417 22.73 20.72 13.92
CA ARG A 417 22.24 21.77 13.01
C ARG A 417 21.62 21.11 11.81
N TYR A 418 20.35 21.39 11.56
CA TYR A 418 19.64 20.86 10.40
C TYR A 418 19.34 21.97 9.41
N LYS A 419 19.65 21.75 8.13
CA LYS A 419 19.32 22.64 7.02
C LYS A 419 18.12 22.11 6.24
N ALA A 420 17.20 23.00 5.87
CA ALA A 420 16.04 22.66 5.06
C ALA A 420 16.41 22.53 3.57
N PHE A 421 15.89 21.49 2.93
CA PHE A 421 15.91 21.27 1.49
C PHE A 421 14.48 21.06 0.98
N LEU A 422 14.16 21.68 -0.16
CA LEU A 422 12.80 21.76 -0.71
C LEU A 422 12.79 21.14 -2.10
N TYR A 423 11.87 20.20 -2.34
CA TYR A 423 11.72 19.46 -3.60
C TYR A 423 10.28 19.53 -4.10
N PRO A 424 10.09 19.49 -5.43
CA PRO A 424 9.61 20.62 -6.22
C PRO A 424 8.22 21.10 -5.81
N LEU A 425 8.14 22.28 -5.19
CA LEU A 425 6.97 23.17 -5.06
C LEU A 425 7.50 24.58 -4.77
N LEU A 426 6.79 25.64 -5.17
CA LEU A 426 7.14 27.02 -4.77
C LEU A 426 6.74 27.26 -3.32
N MET A 427 7.65 26.85 -2.43
CA MET A 427 7.51 26.92 -0.99
C MET A 427 8.73 27.55 -0.33
N THR A 428 8.54 28.12 0.84
CA THR A 428 9.59 28.71 1.66
C THR A 428 9.49 28.20 3.09
N VAL A 429 10.64 28.00 3.74
CA VAL A 429 10.72 27.57 5.13
C VAL A 429 11.49 28.59 5.96
N ASP A 430 10.93 28.92 7.13
CA ASP A 430 11.47 29.91 8.05
C ASP A 430 11.44 29.37 9.50
N PRO A 431 12.59 29.29 10.21
CA PRO A 431 13.94 29.55 9.71
C PRO A 431 14.42 28.44 8.75
N PRO A 432 15.37 28.71 7.85
CA PRO A 432 15.92 27.68 6.94
C PRO A 432 16.93 26.73 7.62
N VAL A 433 17.31 27.02 8.87
CA VAL A 433 18.24 26.23 9.69
C VAL A 433 17.70 26.12 11.11
N LEU A 434 17.69 24.91 11.65
CA LEU A 434 17.35 24.61 13.04
C LEU A 434 18.62 24.27 13.82
N VAL A 435 18.86 24.97 14.93
CA VAL A 435 20.04 24.77 15.80
C VAL A 435 19.63 24.25 17.16
N PHE A 436 20.00 23.01 17.48
CA PHE A 436 19.65 22.33 18.73
C PHE A 436 20.82 22.32 19.72
N SER A 437 20.50 22.29 21.01
CA SER A 437 21.44 22.09 22.11
C SER A 437 20.80 21.21 23.18
N LYS A 438 21.54 20.91 24.27
CA LYS A 438 21.00 20.20 25.43
C LYS A 438 19.79 20.93 26.05
N GLU A 439 19.80 22.25 26.04
CA GLU A 439 18.78 23.14 26.59
C GLU A 439 17.65 23.41 25.57
N LYS A 440 17.98 23.38 24.27
CA LYS A 440 17.04 23.66 23.18
C LYS A 440 16.82 22.43 22.30
N LYS A 441 16.02 21.49 22.79
CA LYS A 441 15.69 20.23 22.09
C LYS A 441 14.50 20.33 21.13
N VAL A 442 13.64 21.32 21.31
CA VAL A 442 12.41 21.50 20.53
C VAL A 442 12.51 22.79 19.73
N GLN A 443 12.17 22.74 18.45
CA GLN A 443 12.12 23.93 17.59
C GLN A 443 10.97 23.89 16.62
N SER A 444 10.40 25.06 16.36
CA SER A 444 9.34 25.24 15.39
C SER A 444 9.84 25.95 14.14
N PHE A 445 9.21 25.66 13.02
CA PHE A 445 9.43 26.33 11.74
C PHE A 445 8.11 26.47 11.00
N LYS A 446 8.06 27.44 10.10
CA LYS A 446 6.90 27.77 9.27
C LYS A 446 7.18 27.41 7.83
N VAL A 447 6.29 26.64 7.22
CA VAL A 447 6.27 26.32 5.79
C VAL A 447 5.22 27.20 5.14
N THR A 448 5.58 27.97 4.12
CA THR A 448 4.64 28.77 3.33
C THR A 448 4.63 28.26 1.90
N ILE A 449 3.46 27.87 1.41
CA ILE A 449 3.24 27.36 0.05
C ILE A 449 2.41 28.39 -0.72
N LYS A 450 2.85 28.76 -1.92
CA LYS A 450 2.18 29.77 -2.75
C LYS A 450 1.65 29.15 -4.04
N ALA A 451 0.43 29.53 -4.42
CA ALA A 451 -0.09 29.29 -5.76
C ALA A 451 0.58 30.32 -6.68
N THR A 452 1.27 29.85 -7.72
CA THR A 452 1.94 30.73 -8.69
C THR A 452 1.32 30.61 -10.06
N GLY A 453 1.20 31.73 -10.75
CA GLY A 453 0.58 31.81 -12.08
C GLY A 453 -0.91 32.16 -12.03
N ARG A 454 -1.59 32.02 -13.16
CA ARG A 454 -3.04 32.17 -13.23
C ARG A 454 -3.68 31.06 -12.39
N PRO A 455 -4.59 31.34 -11.45
CA PRO A 455 -5.26 30.29 -10.70
C PRO A 455 -6.03 29.43 -11.70
N ILE A 456 -5.57 28.20 -11.91
CA ILE A 456 -6.21 27.17 -12.72
C ILE A 456 -6.72 26.13 -11.72
N GLN A 457 -7.97 25.69 -11.90
CA GLN A 457 -8.48 24.55 -11.15
C GLN A 457 -7.63 23.34 -11.54
N GLY A 458 -6.78 22.89 -10.61
CA GLY A 458 -5.75 21.89 -10.89
C GLY A 458 -5.92 20.60 -10.11
N ASP A 459 -5.12 19.61 -10.50
CA ASP A 459 -4.91 18.38 -9.75
C ASP A 459 -3.91 18.58 -8.60
N TYR A 460 -3.70 17.53 -7.80
CA TYR A 460 -2.67 17.56 -6.77
C TYR A 460 -1.27 17.58 -7.38
N SER A 461 -0.43 18.47 -6.86
CA SER A 461 1.00 18.52 -7.06
C SER A 461 1.71 18.05 -5.79
N PHE A 462 2.88 17.42 -5.95
CA PHE A 462 3.60 16.79 -4.86
C PHE A 462 5.01 17.32 -4.73
N GLY A 463 5.46 17.44 -3.48
CA GLY A 463 6.80 17.87 -3.13
C GLY A 463 7.26 17.23 -1.82
N SER A 464 8.40 17.70 -1.30
CA SER A 464 8.85 17.31 0.04
C SER A 464 9.71 18.38 0.68
N LEU A 465 9.69 18.40 2.02
CA LEU A 465 10.64 19.12 2.86
C LEU A 465 11.55 18.10 3.52
N VAL A 466 12.85 18.36 3.49
CA VAL A 466 13.87 17.52 4.14
C VAL A 466 14.71 18.38 5.09
N TRP A 467 14.89 17.91 6.32
CA TRP A 467 15.90 18.41 7.24
C TRP A 467 17.12 17.49 7.23
N HIS A 468 18.30 18.04 6.95
CA HIS A 468 19.54 17.29 6.89
C HIS A 468 20.62 17.92 7.76
N ASP A 469 21.35 17.09 8.51
CA ASP A 469 22.36 17.52 9.49
C ASP A 469 23.80 17.52 8.96
N GLY A 470 24.01 17.18 7.69
CA GLY A 470 25.34 16.98 7.11
C GLY A 470 25.91 15.57 7.34
N GLY A 471 25.19 14.71 8.07
CA GLY A 471 25.56 13.33 8.38
C GLY A 471 24.57 12.33 7.80
N ILE A 472 24.10 11.40 8.64
CA ILE A 472 23.22 10.30 8.21
C ILE A 472 21.73 10.64 8.26
N HIS A 473 21.34 11.75 8.92
CA HIS A 473 19.93 12.05 9.14
C HIS A 473 19.33 12.80 7.95
N TRP A 474 18.30 12.21 7.36
CA TRP A 474 17.50 12.77 6.27
C TRP A 474 16.03 12.74 6.69
N VAL A 475 15.59 13.76 7.43
CA VAL A 475 14.24 13.81 8.00
C VAL A 475 13.29 14.40 6.96
N ARG A 476 12.64 13.53 6.19
CA ARG A 476 11.81 13.92 5.04
C ARG A 476 10.32 13.87 5.37
N ILE A 477 9.56 14.88 4.98
CA ILE A 477 8.08 14.84 5.00
C ILE A 477 7.51 15.06 3.58
N PRO A 478 6.52 14.27 3.14
CA PRO A 478 5.83 14.50 1.88
C PRO A 478 4.86 15.68 1.98
N ILE A 479 4.68 16.37 0.86
CA ILE A 479 3.78 17.50 0.71
C ILE A 479 2.86 17.25 -0.49
N ALA A 480 1.55 17.40 -0.31
CA ALA A 480 0.53 17.30 -1.36
C ALA A 480 -0.33 18.56 -1.39
N VAL A 481 -0.45 19.20 -2.54
CA VAL A 481 -1.11 20.51 -2.66
C VAL A 481 -1.97 20.54 -3.91
N ARG A 482 -3.22 20.98 -3.79
CA ARG A 482 -4.10 21.20 -4.94
C ARG A 482 -4.53 22.67 -5.00
N ILE A 483 -4.27 23.30 -6.14
CA ILE A 483 -4.70 24.68 -6.41
C ILE A 483 -6.17 24.68 -6.84
N VAL A 484 -6.99 25.51 -6.22
CA VAL A 484 -8.43 25.61 -6.50
C VAL A 484 -8.87 27.05 -6.73
N ILE A 485 -9.76 27.26 -7.71
CA ILE A 485 -10.42 28.56 -7.94
C ILE A 485 -11.75 28.60 -7.18
N GLU A 486 -12.54 27.53 -7.24
CA GLU A 486 -13.84 27.40 -6.61
C GLU A 486 -14.02 25.98 -6.08
N VAL A 487 -14.62 25.84 -4.89
CA VAL A 487 -14.79 24.52 -4.22
C VAL A 487 -16.27 24.16 -4.11
N ILE A 488 -17.15 25.15 -3.95
CA ILE A 488 -18.61 25.00 -3.83
C ILE A 488 -19.26 26.20 -4.51
N TYR A 489 -19.99 25.97 -5.61
CA TYR A 489 -20.63 27.03 -6.39
C TYR A 489 -21.82 27.68 -5.66
N SER A 490 -22.48 26.95 -4.75
CA SER A 490 -23.64 27.43 -3.98
C SER A 490 -23.31 28.47 -2.90
N LYS A 491 -22.03 28.88 -2.74
CA LYS A 491 -21.61 29.98 -1.86
C LYS A 491 -21.23 31.25 -2.63
N ILE A 492 -21.52 31.29 -3.93
CA ILE A 492 -21.35 32.47 -4.78
C ILE A 492 -22.74 33.09 -4.92
N SER A 493 -23.14 33.89 -3.92
CA SER A 493 -24.32 34.75 -3.97
C SER A 493 -23.90 36.18 -3.64
#